data_AF-A0A3G6ISU9-F1
#
_entry.id   AF-A0A3G6ISU9-F1
#
_cell.length_a   1.000
_cell.length_b   1.000
_cell.length_c   1.000
_cell.angle_alpha   90.00
_cell.angle_beta   90.00
_cell.angle_gamma   90.00
#
_symmetry.space_group_name_H-M   'P 1'
#
loop_
_entity.id
_entity.type
_entity.pdbx_description
1 polymer ?
#
loop_
_entity_poly.entity_id
_entity_poly.type
_entity_poly.pdbx_seq_one_letter_code
_entity_poly.pdbx_strand_id
1 'polypeptide(L)'
;MKRTVGLSALVAALALVGCGGEQEAESPSSTAVLKSAESTAASEASSEPSSEAPAEEPQSEEPQEAAEEPAPSGEIIDVDPEGYVQGQSHMFRYTVGGESGECYISDKGVACTGQAPEDAPEVEMAPLPRQKPGAIAAGENGLYYTIFEGVPPAQKDLEPGQRIAAGAGVCTAENADLLRCESNGKSFSIQAPGKKIVPESELAPVFDAQ
;
A
#
# COMPACT_ATOMS: atom_id res chain seq x y z
N MET A 1 -35.75 23.70 -36.81
CA MET A 1 -35.90 22.31 -37.32
C MET A 1 -35.87 21.37 -36.12
N LYS A 2 -37.01 20.79 -35.69
CA LYS A 2 -37.50 19.42 -35.99
C LYS A 2 -36.56 18.27 -35.57
N ARG A 3 -36.83 17.77 -34.35
CA ARG A 3 -36.99 16.36 -33.90
C ARG A 3 -35.98 15.31 -34.39
N THR A 4 -35.42 14.53 -33.46
CA THR A 4 -35.86 13.13 -33.28
C THR A 4 -35.37 12.51 -31.97
N VAL A 5 -36.34 11.99 -31.21
CA VAL A 5 -36.18 11.04 -30.11
C VAL A 5 -36.02 9.65 -30.74
N GLY A 6 -35.03 8.88 -30.29
CA GLY A 6 -34.81 7.49 -30.68
C GLY A 6 -34.87 6.58 -29.47
N LEU A 7 -36.07 6.07 -29.20
CA LEU A 7 -36.36 4.98 -28.28
C LEU A 7 -35.90 3.67 -28.93
N SER A 8 -35.11 2.83 -28.25
CA SER A 8 -34.96 1.42 -28.61
C SER A 8 -34.71 0.61 -27.34
N ALA A 9 -35.79 -0.01 -26.88
CA ALA A 9 -35.78 -1.09 -25.91
C ALA A 9 -35.43 -2.39 -26.63
N LEU A 10 -34.64 -3.26 -25.99
CA LEU A 10 -34.59 -4.66 -26.34
C LEU A 10 -34.52 -5.52 -25.08
N VAL A 11 -35.24 -6.63 -25.17
CA VAL A 11 -35.83 -7.47 -24.14
C VAL A 11 -34.95 -8.70 -23.82
N ALA A 12 -34.98 -9.10 -22.54
CA ALA A 12 -34.81 -10.44 -21.92
C ALA A 12 -33.54 -11.30 -22.17
N ALA A 13 -32.93 -11.80 -21.07
CA ALA A 13 -33.29 -13.08 -20.45
C ALA A 13 -32.43 -13.38 -19.19
N LEU A 14 -33.08 -13.41 -18.02
CA LEU A 14 -32.72 -14.17 -16.81
C LEU A 14 -33.50 -15.51 -16.89
N ALA A 15 -33.16 -16.67 -16.33
CA ALA A 15 -32.31 -17.02 -15.21
C ALA A 15 -31.82 -18.48 -15.34
N LEU A 16 -30.84 -18.79 -14.50
CA LEU A 16 -30.02 -20.00 -14.42
C LEU A 16 -30.80 -21.25 -14.00
N VAL A 17 -30.47 -22.37 -14.65
CA VAL A 17 -30.84 -23.74 -14.27
C VAL A 17 -30.03 -24.13 -13.03
N GLY A 18 -30.72 -24.60 -12.00
CA GLY A 18 -30.13 -25.18 -10.80
C GLY A 18 -29.57 -26.58 -11.04
N CYS A 19 -28.45 -26.88 -10.38
CA CYS A 19 -28.08 -28.24 -10.02
C CYS A 19 -27.79 -28.26 -8.52
N GLY A 20 -28.65 -28.97 -7.80
CA GLY A 20 -28.43 -29.36 -6.43
C GLY A 20 -27.30 -30.38 -6.32
N GLY A 21 -26.67 -30.38 -5.15
CA GLY A 21 -25.67 -31.33 -4.75
C GLY A 21 -25.50 -31.24 -3.25
N GLU A 22 -26.41 -31.88 -2.51
CA GLU A 22 -26.20 -32.26 -1.13
C GLU A 22 -24.98 -33.17 -1.03
N GLN A 23 -24.06 -32.85 -0.11
CA GLN A 23 -23.12 -33.82 0.42
C GLN A 23 -22.86 -33.51 1.89
N GLU A 24 -23.60 -34.22 2.74
CA GLU A 24 -23.18 -34.59 4.09
C GLU A 24 -21.82 -35.29 4.02
N ALA A 25 -20.88 -34.91 4.89
CA ALA A 25 -20.02 -35.85 5.61
C ALA A 25 -19.14 -35.13 6.64
N GLU A 26 -19.30 -35.57 7.88
CA GLU A 26 -18.24 -35.85 8.85
C GLU A 26 -17.28 -34.74 9.30
N SER A 27 -17.57 -34.26 10.53
CA SER A 27 -16.53 -34.01 11.53
C SER A 27 -15.64 -35.25 11.74
N PRO A 28 -14.34 -35.05 11.95
CA PRO A 28 -13.78 -35.61 13.17
C PRO A 28 -13.07 -34.57 14.05
N SER A 29 -13.31 -34.72 15.34
CA SER A 29 -12.47 -34.19 16.41
C SER A 29 -11.00 -34.54 16.17
N SER A 30 -10.11 -33.61 16.50
CA SER A 30 -8.76 -33.95 16.97
C SER A 30 -8.33 -32.98 18.05
N THR A 31 -8.43 -33.47 19.27
CA THR A 31 -7.71 -33.05 20.46
C THR A 31 -6.22 -33.37 20.31
N ALA A 32 -5.35 -32.40 20.50
CA ALA A 32 -3.94 -32.59 20.88
C ALA A 32 -3.48 -31.34 21.66
N VAL A 33 -3.51 -31.38 22.99
CA VAL A 33 -2.43 -31.79 23.91
C VAL A 33 -1.38 -30.69 24.09
N LEU A 34 -1.39 -30.21 25.34
CA LEU A 34 -0.48 -29.28 26.00
C LEU A 34 1.00 -29.65 25.80
N LYS A 35 1.85 -28.64 25.64
CA LYS A 35 3.22 -28.72 26.15
C LYS A 35 3.74 -27.36 26.60
N SER A 36 3.77 -27.19 27.92
CA SER A 36 4.53 -26.18 28.64
C SER A 36 6.02 -26.29 28.33
N ALA A 37 6.67 -25.14 28.19
CA ALA A 37 8.09 -24.97 28.51
C ALA A 37 8.22 -23.68 29.33
N GLU A 38 8.34 -23.87 30.63
CA GLU A 38 8.77 -22.89 31.61
C GLU A 38 10.31 -22.87 31.57
N SER A 39 10.95 -21.69 31.54
CA SER A 39 12.30 -21.56 32.10
C SER A 39 12.57 -20.12 32.53
N THR A 40 12.69 -20.02 33.84
CA THR A 40 13.03 -18.92 34.74
C THR A 40 14.50 -18.47 34.64
N ALA A 41 14.76 -17.17 34.86
CA ALA A 41 15.79 -16.58 35.76
C ALA A 41 16.17 -15.15 35.29
N ALA A 42 15.78 -14.12 36.05
CA ALA A 42 16.59 -13.34 37.02
C ALA A 42 17.29 -12.13 36.36
N SER A 43 16.77 -10.90 36.54
CA SER A 43 17.03 -9.98 37.67
C SER A 43 18.50 -9.65 37.87
N GLU A 44 18.93 -8.44 37.53
CA GLU A 44 19.75 -7.57 38.40
C GLU A 44 19.43 -6.10 38.11
N ALA A 45 19.50 -5.31 39.17
CA ALA A 45 19.09 -3.91 39.28
C ALA A 45 20.28 -3.02 39.66
N SER A 46 20.03 -1.70 39.62
CA SER A 46 20.65 -0.63 40.44
C SER A 46 21.77 0.23 39.85
N SER A 47 21.37 1.49 39.66
CA SER A 47 21.94 2.70 40.27
C SER A 47 23.16 3.41 39.66
N GLU A 48 22.86 4.52 38.96
CA GLU A 48 23.26 5.95 39.14
C GLU A 48 24.64 6.34 39.76
N PRO A 49 25.00 7.65 39.78
CA PRO A 49 25.70 8.39 38.74
C PRO A 49 27.07 8.90 39.22
N SER A 50 27.91 9.44 38.34
CA SER A 50 29.09 10.19 38.77
C SER A 50 29.43 11.34 37.83
N SER A 51 29.38 12.55 38.38
CA SER A 51 29.88 13.80 37.81
C SER A 51 31.40 13.80 37.78
N GLU A 52 31.99 14.15 36.64
CA GLU A 52 33.21 14.96 36.62
C GLU A 52 33.26 15.78 35.31
N ALA A 53 33.58 17.06 35.46
CA ALA A 53 33.89 18.02 34.42
C ALA A 53 35.19 18.72 34.85
N PRO A 54 35.83 19.59 34.05
CA PRO A 54 36.05 19.57 32.60
C PRO A 54 37.57 19.62 32.28
N ALA A 55 38.02 19.11 31.13
CA ALA A 55 39.36 19.45 30.62
C ALA A 55 39.47 19.30 29.11
N GLU A 56 39.74 20.46 28.49
CA GLU A 56 40.40 20.72 27.21
C GLU A 56 39.88 20.07 25.93
N GLU A 57 39.29 20.92 25.10
CA GLU A 57 39.05 20.75 23.67
C GLU A 57 40.38 20.69 22.90
N PRO A 58 40.67 19.61 22.17
CA PRO A 58 41.32 19.73 20.87
C PRO A 58 40.21 19.85 19.82
N GLN A 59 40.20 20.96 19.08
CA GLN A 59 39.47 21.09 17.83
C GLN A 59 39.99 20.04 16.84
N SER A 60 39.42 18.84 16.88
CA SER A 60 39.47 17.89 15.78
C SER A 60 38.47 18.36 14.75
N GLU A 61 38.97 18.85 13.62
CA GLU A 61 38.18 19.03 12.41
C GLU A 61 37.54 17.66 12.06
N GLU A 62 36.25 17.52 12.35
CA GLU A 62 35.43 16.45 11.83
C GLU A 62 35.46 16.53 10.29
N PRO A 63 35.78 15.43 9.59
CA PRO A 63 35.56 15.34 8.16
C PRO A 63 34.08 15.63 7.91
N GLN A 64 33.79 16.73 7.23
CA GLN A 64 32.46 17.04 6.74
C GLN A 64 32.01 15.85 5.90
N GLU A 65 31.09 15.05 6.48
CA GLU A 65 30.34 14.02 5.78
C GLU A 65 29.70 14.73 4.59
N ALA A 66 30.27 14.50 3.41
CA ALA A 66 29.74 15.01 2.17
C ALA A 66 28.31 14.49 2.09
N ALA A 67 27.34 15.39 2.23
CA ALA A 67 25.95 15.09 1.94
C ALA A 67 25.93 14.45 0.55
N GLU A 68 25.63 13.16 0.51
CA GLU A 68 25.55 12.40 -0.71
C GLU A 68 24.41 13.04 -1.52
N GLU A 69 24.80 13.88 -2.47
CA GLU A 69 23.86 14.56 -3.35
C GLU A 69 23.07 13.47 -4.06
N PRO A 70 21.73 13.43 -3.92
CA PRO A 70 20.94 12.34 -4.47
C PRO A 70 21.22 12.27 -5.97
N ALA A 71 21.62 11.09 -6.44
CA ALA A 71 21.96 10.87 -7.84
C ALA A 71 20.85 11.44 -8.74
N PRO A 72 21.20 12.13 -9.84
CA PRO A 72 20.20 12.74 -10.70
C PRO A 72 19.20 11.67 -11.14
N SER A 73 17.92 11.93 -10.88
CA SER A 73 16.84 11.10 -11.38
C SER A 73 16.97 11.03 -12.91
N GLY A 74 17.10 9.80 -13.42
CA GLY A 74 17.13 9.56 -14.85
C GLY A 74 15.88 10.10 -15.53
N GLU A 75 15.93 10.21 -16.86
CA GLU A 75 14.74 10.56 -17.65
C GLU A 75 13.60 9.57 -17.34
N ILE A 76 12.43 10.11 -16.97
CA ILE A 76 11.23 9.31 -16.70
C ILE A 76 10.54 8.94 -18.00
N ILE A 77 10.31 7.64 -18.21
CA ILE A 77 9.69 7.09 -19.41
C ILE A 77 8.22 6.78 -19.13
N ASP A 78 7.31 7.35 -19.91
CA ASP A 78 5.89 6.98 -19.88
C ASP A 78 5.68 5.60 -20.53
N VAL A 79 5.02 4.71 -19.80
CA VAL A 79 4.62 3.38 -20.30
C VAL A 79 3.18 3.39 -20.80
N ASP A 80 2.89 2.51 -21.77
CA ASP A 80 1.53 2.31 -22.28
C ASP A 80 0.66 1.61 -21.22
N PRO A 81 -0.42 2.25 -20.71
CA PRO A 81 -1.27 1.67 -19.69
C PRO A 81 -1.98 0.40 -20.15
N GLU A 82 -2.24 0.21 -21.45
CA GLU A 82 -2.93 -0.99 -21.96
C GLU A 82 -2.20 -2.30 -21.59
N GLY A 83 -0.87 -2.24 -21.43
CA GLY A 83 -0.07 -3.38 -20.98
C GLY A 83 -0.24 -3.77 -19.52
N TYR A 84 -1.00 -3.00 -18.74
CA TYR A 84 -1.24 -3.19 -17.31
C TYR A 84 -2.70 -3.53 -16.98
N VAL A 85 -3.56 -3.63 -17.99
CA VAL A 85 -5.00 -3.90 -17.81
C VAL A 85 -5.23 -5.28 -17.19
N GLN A 86 -5.95 -5.32 -16.07
CA GLN A 86 -6.40 -6.52 -15.37
C GLN A 86 -7.81 -6.30 -14.83
N GLY A 87 -8.80 -6.95 -15.47
CA GLY A 87 -10.20 -6.69 -15.19
C GLY A 87 -10.61 -5.28 -15.63
N GLN A 88 -11.09 -4.46 -14.69
CA GLN A 88 -11.50 -3.07 -14.94
C GLN A 88 -10.45 -2.04 -14.47
N SER A 89 -9.29 -2.52 -14.03
CA SER A 89 -8.23 -1.69 -13.44
C SER A 89 -6.91 -1.90 -14.18
N HIS A 90 -5.95 -1.03 -13.91
CA HIS A 90 -4.56 -1.17 -14.34
C HIS A 90 -3.75 -1.58 -13.12
N MET A 91 -3.13 -2.75 -13.14
CA MET A 91 -2.41 -3.30 -12.00
C MET A 91 -0.95 -3.50 -12.34
N PHE A 92 -0.08 -3.05 -11.44
CA PHE A 92 1.36 -3.24 -11.55
C PHE A 92 1.97 -3.56 -10.20
N ARG A 93 3.04 -4.36 -10.22
CA ARG A 93 3.92 -4.55 -9.08
C ARG A 93 4.99 -3.48 -9.12
N TYR A 94 5.32 -2.92 -7.97
CA TYR A 94 6.47 -2.03 -7.80
C TYR A 94 7.51 -2.71 -6.92
N THR A 95 8.77 -2.28 -7.02
CA THR A 95 9.84 -2.69 -6.09
C THR A 95 10.53 -1.45 -5.54
N VAL A 96 10.58 -1.35 -4.22
CA VAL A 96 11.21 -0.24 -3.48
C VAL A 96 12.12 -0.83 -2.41
N GLY A 97 13.41 -0.49 -2.42
CA GLY A 97 14.39 -1.01 -1.46
C GLY A 97 14.56 -2.54 -1.52
N GLY A 98 14.32 -3.15 -2.68
CA GLY A 98 14.35 -4.61 -2.88
C GLY A 98 13.09 -5.35 -2.41
N GLU A 99 12.08 -4.63 -1.92
CA GLU A 99 10.81 -5.20 -1.49
C GLU A 99 9.69 -4.85 -2.48
N SER A 100 8.87 -5.84 -2.82
CA SER A 100 7.76 -5.63 -3.74
C SER A 100 6.43 -5.35 -3.04
N GLY A 101 5.59 -4.55 -3.71
CA GLY A 101 4.19 -4.36 -3.39
C GLY A 101 3.37 -4.19 -4.66
N GLU A 102 2.07 -4.00 -4.51
CA GLU A 102 1.10 -4.01 -5.60
C GLU A 102 0.37 -2.67 -5.63
N CYS A 103 0.17 -2.13 -6.82
CA CYS A 103 -0.63 -0.94 -7.04
C CYS A 103 -1.71 -1.23 -8.08
N TYR A 104 -2.84 -0.55 -7.94
CA TYR A 104 -3.89 -0.54 -8.94
C TYR A 104 -4.39 0.87 -9.19
N ILE A 105 -4.69 1.15 -10.44
CA ILE A 105 -5.26 2.42 -10.89
C ILE A 105 -6.59 2.13 -11.58
N SER A 106 -7.63 2.86 -11.17
CA SER A 106 -8.95 2.84 -11.80
C SER A 106 -9.43 4.25 -12.10
N ASP A 107 -10.66 4.38 -12.57
CA ASP A 107 -11.38 5.65 -12.69
C ASP A 107 -11.61 6.34 -11.33
N LYS A 108 -11.51 5.60 -10.22
CA LYS A 108 -11.68 6.12 -8.85
C LYS A 108 -10.41 6.67 -8.22
N GLY A 109 -9.26 6.33 -8.79
CA GLY A 109 -7.97 6.82 -8.34
C GLY A 109 -6.92 5.73 -8.31
N VAL A 110 -5.97 5.84 -7.39
CA VAL A 110 -4.85 4.91 -7.25
C VAL A 110 -4.71 4.46 -5.81
N ALA A 111 -4.40 3.18 -5.63
CA ALA A 111 -4.07 2.64 -4.33
C ALA A 111 -2.96 1.60 -4.44
N CYS A 112 -2.13 1.57 -3.41
CA CYS A 112 -0.94 0.75 -3.35
C CYS A 112 -0.81 0.10 -1.98
N THR A 113 -0.36 -1.15 -1.94
CA THR A 113 0.06 -1.80 -0.70
C THR A 113 1.34 -1.19 -0.17
N GLY A 114 1.63 -1.38 1.11
CA GLY A 114 2.85 -0.89 1.74
C GLY A 114 2.78 -1.04 3.26
N GLN A 115 3.78 -0.52 3.94
CA GLN A 115 3.84 -0.50 5.40
C GLN A 115 3.38 0.87 5.91
N ALA A 116 2.22 0.90 6.55
CA ALA A 116 1.77 2.10 7.25
C ALA A 116 2.69 2.42 8.44
N PRO A 117 2.86 3.71 8.80
CA PRO A 117 3.62 4.10 9.99
C PRO A 117 2.95 3.59 11.27
N GLU A 118 3.72 3.46 12.35
CA GLU A 118 3.25 2.85 13.60
C GLU A 118 2.09 3.62 14.23
N ASP A 119 2.04 4.93 14.04
CA ASP A 119 1.00 5.84 14.52
C ASP A 119 -0.21 5.94 13.57
N ALA A 120 -0.19 5.27 12.41
CA ALA A 120 -1.34 5.24 11.52
C ALA A 120 -2.59 4.72 12.23
N PRO A 121 -3.76 5.36 12.03
CA PRO A 121 -5.00 4.90 12.61
C PRO A 121 -5.32 3.50 12.07
N GLU A 122 -5.86 2.65 12.94
CA GLU A 122 -6.43 1.39 12.48
C GLU A 122 -7.66 1.65 11.60
N VAL A 123 -7.84 0.80 10.62
CA VAL A 123 -8.94 0.84 9.66
C VAL A 123 -9.82 -0.38 9.84
N GLU A 124 -11.11 -0.22 9.61
CA GLU A 124 -12.11 -1.28 9.69
C GLU A 124 -12.84 -1.38 8.36
N MET A 125 -12.88 -2.57 7.78
CA MET A 125 -13.58 -2.83 6.53
C MET A 125 -14.22 -4.21 6.58
N ALA A 126 -15.54 -4.26 6.72
CA ALA A 126 -16.27 -5.51 6.76
C ALA A 126 -15.98 -6.38 5.52
N PRO A 127 -15.79 -7.71 5.68
CA PRO A 127 -15.93 -8.49 6.92
C PRO A 127 -14.65 -8.56 7.78
N LEU A 128 -13.59 -7.82 7.45
CA LEU A 128 -12.33 -7.85 8.18
C LEU A 128 -12.45 -7.06 9.49
N PRO A 129 -11.88 -7.59 10.60
CA PRO A 129 -11.82 -6.84 11.85
C PRO A 129 -10.96 -5.59 11.68
N ARG A 130 -11.14 -4.64 12.60
CA ARG A 130 -10.28 -3.47 12.74
C ARG A 130 -8.81 -3.90 12.89
N GLN A 131 -7.94 -3.33 12.08
CA GLN A 131 -6.51 -3.68 12.04
C GLN A 131 -5.66 -2.53 11.49
N LYS A 132 -4.33 -2.68 11.57
CA LYS A 132 -3.40 -1.76 10.93
C LYS A 132 -3.58 -1.77 9.40
N PRO A 133 -3.59 -0.61 8.74
CA PRO A 133 -3.71 -0.55 7.29
C PRO A 133 -2.46 -1.13 6.61
N GLY A 134 -2.69 -1.86 5.53
CA GLY A 134 -1.64 -2.40 4.66
C GLY A 134 -1.54 -1.68 3.32
N ALA A 135 -2.28 -0.58 3.15
CA ALA A 135 -2.36 0.16 1.90
C ALA A 135 -2.75 1.62 2.13
N ILE A 136 -2.58 2.42 1.08
CA ILE A 136 -3.05 3.81 0.98
C ILE A 136 -3.72 4.02 -0.36
N ALA A 137 -4.74 4.88 -0.37
CA ALA A 137 -5.51 5.24 -1.55
C ALA A 137 -5.61 6.75 -1.70
N ALA A 138 -5.38 7.23 -2.92
CA ALA A 138 -5.69 8.59 -3.36
C ALA A 138 -6.80 8.54 -4.41
N GLY A 139 -7.85 9.34 -4.25
CA GLY A 139 -8.96 9.39 -5.18
C GLY A 139 -9.98 10.47 -4.86
N GLU A 140 -11.20 10.33 -5.37
CA GLU A 140 -12.30 11.30 -5.18
C GLU A 140 -12.64 11.53 -3.70
N ASN A 141 -12.47 10.51 -2.84
CA ASN A 141 -12.72 10.56 -1.40
C ASN A 141 -11.56 11.19 -0.59
N GLY A 142 -10.51 11.68 -1.26
CA GLY A 142 -9.30 12.19 -0.64
C GLY A 142 -8.18 11.14 -0.53
N LEU A 143 -7.26 11.36 0.40
CA LEU A 143 -6.15 10.46 0.70
C LEU A 143 -6.45 9.69 1.99
N TYR A 144 -6.45 8.36 1.97
CA TYR A 144 -6.79 7.59 3.16
C TYR A 144 -6.06 6.26 3.21
N TYR A 145 -5.77 5.81 4.43
CA TYR A 145 -5.29 4.46 4.69
C TYR A 145 -6.41 3.44 4.46
N THR A 146 -6.04 2.25 3.99
CA THR A 146 -7.00 1.17 3.72
C THR A 146 -6.36 -0.22 3.88
N ILE A 147 -7.17 -1.26 3.71
CA ILE A 147 -6.74 -2.66 3.60
C ILE A 147 -6.91 -3.08 2.14
N PHE A 148 -5.95 -3.83 1.60
CA PHE A 148 -6.00 -4.30 0.23
C PHE A 148 -5.82 -5.81 0.23
N GLU A 149 -6.95 -6.54 0.30
CA GLU A 149 -7.00 -8.00 0.45
C GLU A 149 -7.73 -8.65 -0.73
N GLY A 150 -7.34 -9.88 -1.07
CA GLY A 150 -8.02 -10.69 -2.10
C GLY A 150 -7.82 -10.23 -3.55
N VAL A 151 -6.84 -9.36 -3.79
CA VAL A 151 -6.57 -8.76 -5.10
C VAL A 151 -5.58 -9.66 -5.85
N PRO A 152 -5.83 -9.98 -7.13
CA PRO A 152 -4.93 -10.85 -7.87
C PRO A 152 -3.53 -10.20 -7.98
N PRO A 153 -2.45 -10.99 -7.95
CA PRO A 153 -1.11 -10.46 -8.15
C PRO A 153 -0.98 -9.77 -9.50
N ALA A 154 -0.30 -8.62 -9.57
CA ALA A 154 -0.07 -7.98 -10.84
C ALA A 154 0.78 -8.86 -11.77
N GLN A 155 0.48 -8.77 -13.06
CA GLN A 155 1.16 -9.53 -14.11
C GLN A 155 2.37 -8.80 -14.69
N LYS A 156 2.60 -7.54 -14.28
CA LYS A 156 3.61 -6.66 -14.85
C LYS A 156 4.20 -5.72 -13.81
N ASP A 157 5.47 -5.41 -13.99
CA ASP A 157 6.21 -4.49 -13.13
C ASP A 157 6.17 -3.06 -13.69
N LEU A 158 6.15 -2.08 -12.78
CA LEU A 158 6.52 -0.69 -13.07
C LEU A 158 7.95 -0.50 -12.57
N GLU A 159 8.89 -0.49 -13.52
CA GLU A 159 10.33 -0.48 -13.22
C GLU A 159 10.79 0.93 -12.81
N PRO A 160 11.90 1.06 -12.04
CA PRO A 160 12.53 2.36 -11.79
C PRO A 160 12.77 3.16 -13.07
N GLY A 161 12.48 4.47 -13.01
CA GLY A 161 12.50 5.37 -14.15
C GLY A 161 11.23 5.33 -15.02
N GLN A 162 10.20 4.58 -14.65
CA GLN A 162 8.94 4.51 -15.41
C GLN A 162 7.80 5.26 -14.73
N ARG A 163 6.90 5.78 -15.56
CA ARG A 163 5.64 6.38 -15.14
C ARG A 163 4.48 5.75 -15.89
N ILE A 164 3.42 5.41 -15.17
CA ILE A 164 2.13 5.01 -15.72
C ILE A 164 1.08 6.06 -15.37
N ALA A 165 0.31 6.48 -16.38
CA ALA A 165 -0.87 7.32 -16.23
C ALA A 165 -2.07 6.57 -16.78
N ALA A 166 -3.06 6.29 -15.93
CA ALA A 166 -4.25 5.54 -16.30
C ALA A 166 -5.47 6.00 -15.48
N GLY A 167 -6.68 5.89 -16.02
CA GLY A 167 -7.90 6.27 -15.29
C GLY A 167 -7.78 7.66 -14.64
N ALA A 168 -7.91 7.71 -13.31
CA ALA A 168 -7.74 8.93 -12.52
C ALA A 168 -6.40 9.03 -11.76
N GLY A 169 -5.45 8.11 -12.00
CA GLY A 169 -4.21 8.01 -11.25
C GLY A 169 -2.94 8.08 -12.11
N VAL A 170 -1.87 8.57 -11.51
CA VAL A 170 -0.52 8.58 -12.08
C VAL A 170 0.43 8.02 -11.03
N CYS A 171 1.29 7.09 -11.40
CA CYS A 171 2.37 6.61 -10.55
C CYS A 171 3.70 6.65 -11.29
N THR A 172 4.73 7.13 -10.59
CA THR A 172 6.11 7.20 -11.07
C THR A 172 7.00 6.41 -10.12
N ALA A 173 7.62 5.35 -10.61
CA ALA A 173 8.73 4.71 -9.92
C ALA A 173 9.97 5.57 -10.19
N GLU A 174 10.22 6.58 -9.36
CA GLU A 174 11.26 7.59 -9.61
C GLU A 174 12.66 6.95 -9.66
N ASN A 175 12.90 5.98 -8.78
CA ASN A 175 14.13 5.20 -8.70
C ASN A 175 13.87 3.89 -7.91
N ALA A 176 14.92 3.17 -7.53
CA ALA A 176 14.82 1.91 -6.80
C ALA A 176 14.29 2.05 -5.36
N ASP A 177 14.19 3.27 -4.83
CA ASP A 177 13.87 3.56 -3.43
C ASP A 177 12.58 4.38 -3.26
N LEU A 178 11.97 4.84 -4.35
CA LEU A 178 10.82 5.74 -4.31
C LEU A 178 9.82 5.46 -5.43
N LEU A 179 8.60 5.10 -5.03
CA LEU A 179 7.41 5.18 -5.85
C LEU A 179 6.58 6.38 -5.39
N ARG A 180 6.19 7.27 -6.28
CA ARG A 180 5.26 8.37 -6.00
C ARG A 180 3.99 8.20 -6.83
N CYS A 181 2.83 8.34 -6.19
CA CYS A 181 1.54 8.20 -6.83
C CYS A 181 0.64 9.39 -6.49
N GLU A 182 -0.18 9.78 -7.46
CA GLU A 182 -1.14 10.85 -7.30
C GLU A 182 -2.48 10.54 -7.99
N SER A 183 -3.56 11.08 -7.44
CA SER A 183 -4.87 11.10 -8.05
C SER A 183 -5.67 12.27 -7.49
N ASN A 184 -6.41 12.98 -8.35
CA ASN A 184 -7.29 14.08 -7.94
C ASN A 184 -6.59 15.15 -7.06
N GLY A 185 -5.31 15.43 -7.33
CA GLY A 185 -4.51 16.39 -6.57
C GLY A 185 -4.17 15.94 -5.14
N LYS A 186 -4.30 14.64 -4.84
CA LYS A 186 -3.81 13.99 -3.62
C LYS A 186 -2.66 13.08 -4.00
N SER A 187 -1.60 13.09 -3.19
CA SER A 187 -0.40 12.31 -3.44
C SER A 187 0.07 11.54 -2.20
N PHE A 188 0.76 10.45 -2.46
CA PHE A 188 1.51 9.68 -1.49
C PHE A 188 2.75 9.10 -2.14
N SER A 189 3.69 8.67 -1.32
CA SER A 189 4.84 7.89 -1.76
C SER A 189 4.99 6.59 -0.96
N ILE A 190 5.71 5.65 -1.57
CA ILE A 190 6.19 4.43 -0.96
C ILE A 190 7.71 4.46 -1.03
N GLN A 191 8.33 4.40 0.15
CA GLN A 191 9.75 4.68 0.31
C GLN A 191 10.50 3.49 0.93
N ALA A 192 11.75 3.33 0.52
CA ALA A 192 12.67 2.41 1.17
C ALA A 192 13.16 2.99 2.52
N PRO A 193 13.64 2.14 3.44
CA PRO A 193 13.40 0.70 3.50
C PRO A 193 12.00 0.36 4.02
N GLY A 194 11.50 -0.86 3.79
CA GLY A 194 10.26 -1.34 4.40
C GLY A 194 8.97 -0.99 3.66
N LYS A 195 9.04 -0.51 2.41
CA LYS A 195 7.88 -0.01 1.64
C LYS A 195 7.02 0.96 2.47
N LYS A 196 7.65 1.90 3.17
CA LYS A 196 6.96 2.82 4.06
C LYS A 196 6.01 3.71 3.28
N ILE A 197 4.76 3.74 3.69
CA ILE A 197 3.76 4.65 3.15
C ILE A 197 3.98 6.03 3.78
N VAL A 198 4.12 7.03 2.92
CA VAL A 198 4.24 8.44 3.32
C VAL A 198 3.15 9.25 2.63
N PRO A 199 2.10 9.67 3.37
CA PRO A 199 1.14 10.64 2.88
C PRO A 199 1.84 11.96 2.53
N GLU A 200 1.65 12.44 1.31
CA GLU A 200 2.22 13.73 0.85
C GLU A 200 1.13 14.82 0.77
N SER A 201 -0.11 14.45 1.07
CA SER A 201 -1.26 15.33 1.20
C SER A 201 -1.96 15.08 2.55
N GLU A 202 -2.85 15.99 2.94
CA GLU A 202 -3.68 15.80 4.14
C GLU A 202 -4.56 14.54 4.00
N LEU A 203 -4.53 13.70 5.03
CA LEU A 203 -5.40 12.53 5.12
C LEU A 203 -6.85 12.98 5.29
N ALA A 204 -7.73 12.38 4.51
CA ALA A 204 -9.16 12.48 4.73
C ALA A 204 -9.49 11.96 6.14
N PRO A 205 -10.47 12.56 6.83
CA PRO A 205 -10.93 12.02 8.09
C PRO A 205 -11.38 10.57 7.87
N VAL A 206 -11.05 9.69 8.82
CA VAL A 206 -11.48 8.30 8.77
C VAL A 206 -13.00 8.27 8.77
N PHE A 207 -13.59 8.02 7.61
CA PHE A 207 -15.01 7.73 7.51
C PHE A 207 -15.16 6.26 7.84
N ASP A 208 -15.91 5.94 8.89
CA ASP A 208 -16.40 4.59 9.09
C ASP A 208 -17.14 4.20 7.81
N ALA A 209 -16.57 3.28 7.03
CA ALA A 209 -17.22 2.75 5.83
C ALA A 209 -18.52 2.08 6.30
N GLN A 210 -19.65 2.72 6.03
CA GLN A 210 -20.98 2.20 6.35
C GLN A 210 -21.29 0.92 5.56
#